data_AF-A0A8T4P124-F1
#
_entry.id   AF-A0A8T4P124-F1
#
_cell.length_a   1.000
_cell.length_b   1.000
_cell.length_c   1.000
_cell.angle_alpha   90.00
_cell.angle_beta   90.00
_cell.angle_gamma   90.00
#
_symmetry.space_group_name_H-M   'P 1'
#
loop_
_entity.id
_entity.type
_entity.pdbx_description
1 polymer ?
#
loop_
_entity_poly.entity_id
_entity_poly.type
_entity_poly.pdbx_seq_one_letter_code
_entity_poly.pdbx_strand_id
1 'polypeptide(L)'
;MKVKPLKHNDIVKLAAHEMNQGSNLNKVEKDLHKLGIERTEALKAIEEADYYKKREEEIKAKKEAAKQQQTAQAEAKETAPQSKEKSTFWFWIIIIFVAGVALYLFFSGIISPMELIKNFK
;
A
#
# COMPACT_ATOMS: atom_id res chain seq x y z
N MET A 1 2.77 -29.12 -42.69
CA MET A 1 3.56 -29.10 -41.43
C MET A 1 2.61 -29.43 -40.29
N LYS A 2 2.91 -30.43 -39.45
CA LYS A 2 2.11 -30.70 -38.24
C LYS A 2 2.34 -29.56 -37.26
N VAL A 3 1.38 -28.64 -37.18
CA VAL A 3 1.40 -27.54 -36.19
C VAL A 3 1.30 -28.21 -34.82
N LYS A 4 2.32 -28.03 -33.97
CA LYS A 4 2.24 -28.51 -32.57
C LYS A 4 1.00 -27.87 -31.95
N PRO A 5 0.16 -28.62 -31.20
CA PRO A 5 -0.97 -28.03 -30.52
C PRO A 5 -0.44 -26.96 -29.56
N LEU A 6 -0.77 -25.69 -29.82
CA LEU A 6 -0.47 -24.61 -28.88
C LEU A 6 -1.28 -24.84 -27.61
N LYS A 7 -0.66 -24.64 -26.46
CA LYS A 7 -1.37 -24.71 -25.18
C LYS A 7 -2.35 -23.55 -25.09
N HIS A 8 -3.55 -23.79 -24.57
CA HIS A 8 -4.60 -22.77 -24.36
C HIS A 8 -4.06 -21.48 -23.70
N ASN A 9 -3.16 -21.61 -22.72
CA ASN A 9 -2.56 -20.46 -22.04
C ASN A 9 -1.70 -19.57 -22.96
N ASP A 10 -1.01 -20.16 -23.94
CA ASP A 10 -0.22 -19.40 -24.92
C ASP A 10 -1.14 -18.67 -25.91
N ILE A 11 -2.30 -19.27 -26.23
CA ILE A 11 -3.35 -18.68 -27.07
C ILE A 11 -3.98 -17.47 -26.36
N VAL A 12 -4.28 -17.59 -25.05
CA VAL A 12 -4.79 -16.49 -24.21
C VAL A 12 -3.80 -15.34 -24.15
N LYS A 13 -2.50 -15.61 -23.98
CA LYS A 13 -1.47 -14.56 -23.98
C LYS A 13 -1.36 -13.85 -25.33
N LEU A 14 -1.43 -14.60 -26.43
CA LEU A 14 -1.38 -14.03 -27.77
C LEU A 14 -2.61 -13.14 -28.04
N ALA A 15 -3.79 -13.62 -27.65
CA ALA A 15 -5.04 -12.87 -27.74
C ALA A 15 -4.99 -11.58 -26.91
N ALA A 16 -4.54 -11.67 -25.66
CA ALA A 16 -4.37 -10.52 -24.76
C ALA A 16 -3.37 -9.50 -25.31
N HIS A 17 -2.27 -9.96 -25.91
CA HIS A 17 -1.27 -9.10 -26.52
C HIS A 17 -1.84 -8.32 -27.72
N GLU A 18 -2.50 -9.01 -28.65
CA GLU A 18 -3.17 -8.37 -29.80
C GLU A 18 -4.27 -7.39 -29.37
N MET A 19 -5.09 -7.76 -28.38
CA MET A 19 -6.12 -6.88 -27.83
C MET A 19 -5.53 -5.63 -27.15
N ASN A 20 -4.39 -5.76 -26.48
CA ASN A 20 -3.70 -4.63 -25.87
C ASN A 20 -3.01 -3.71 -26.90
N GLN A 21 -2.69 -4.22 -28.09
CA GLN A 21 -2.23 -3.40 -29.20
C GLN A 21 -3.36 -2.65 -29.92
N GLY A 22 -4.62 -2.83 -29.49
CA GLY A 22 -5.78 -2.19 -30.12
C GLY A 22 -6.28 -2.92 -31.36
N SER A 23 -5.84 -4.17 -31.61
CA SER A 23 -6.44 -5.00 -32.65
C SER A 23 -7.90 -5.30 -32.30
N ASN A 24 -8.79 -5.14 -33.29
CA ASN A 24 -10.21 -5.50 -33.15
C ASN A 24 -10.35 -7.02 -32.91
N LEU A 25 -11.33 -7.45 -32.10
CA LEU A 25 -11.63 -8.85 -31.79
C LEU A 25 -11.69 -9.73 -33.05
N ASN A 26 -12.33 -9.25 -34.12
CA ASN A 26 -12.41 -9.95 -35.40
C ASN A 26 -11.03 -10.18 -36.07
N LYS A 27 -10.06 -9.31 -35.82
CA LYS A 27 -8.70 -9.44 -36.33
C LYS A 27 -7.93 -10.47 -35.49
N VAL A 28 -8.07 -10.43 -34.17
CA VAL A 28 -7.47 -11.40 -33.25
C VAL A 28 -7.99 -12.81 -33.54
N GLU A 29 -9.30 -12.97 -33.74
CA GLU A 29 -9.91 -14.25 -34.12
C GLU A 29 -9.34 -14.78 -35.45
N LYS A 30 -9.22 -13.91 -36.47
CA LYS A 30 -8.64 -14.29 -37.76
C LYS A 30 -7.18 -14.68 -37.65
N ASP A 31 -6.40 -14.00 -36.84
CA ASP A 31 -4.97 -14.28 -36.69
C ASP A 31 -4.74 -15.56 -35.87
N LEU A 32 -5.57 -15.85 -34.87
CA LEU A 32 -5.58 -17.15 -34.19
C LEU A 32 -6.02 -18.29 -35.11
N HIS A 33 -7.03 -18.05 -35.96
CA HIS A 33 -7.47 -19.03 -36.94
C HIS A 33 -6.40 -19.33 -38.00
N LYS A 34 -5.62 -18.32 -38.44
CA LYS A 34 -4.46 -18.51 -39.33
C LYS A 34 -3.36 -19.36 -38.71
N LEU A 35 -3.25 -19.36 -37.38
CA LEU A 35 -2.31 -20.20 -36.63
C LEU A 35 -2.79 -21.66 -36.47
N GLY A 36 -3.97 -22.00 -37.01
CA GLY A 36 -4.53 -23.34 -36.96
C GLY A 36 -5.27 -23.66 -35.66
N ILE A 37 -5.65 -22.63 -34.90
CA ILE A 37 -6.45 -22.77 -33.67
C ILE A 37 -7.92 -22.81 -34.06
N GLU A 38 -8.69 -23.73 -33.46
CA GLU A 38 -10.12 -23.80 -33.70
C GLU A 38 -10.81 -22.50 -33.26
N ARG A 39 -11.80 -22.08 -34.05
CA ARG A 39 -12.58 -20.87 -33.79
C ARG A 39 -13.14 -20.82 -32.37
N THR A 40 -13.59 -21.97 -31.87
CA THR A 40 -14.16 -22.13 -30.52
C THR A 40 -13.12 -21.87 -29.43
N GLU A 41 -11.90 -22.39 -29.59
CA GLU A 41 -10.80 -22.18 -28.64
C GLU A 41 -10.28 -20.74 -28.68
N ALA A 42 -10.19 -20.16 -29.89
CA ALA A 42 -9.80 -18.77 -30.07
C ALA A 42 -10.79 -17.81 -29.38
N LEU A 43 -12.10 -18.03 -29.55
CA LEU A 43 -13.13 -17.22 -28.88
C LEU A 43 -13.05 -17.34 -27.37
N LYS A 44 -12.87 -18.56 -26.86
CA LYS A 44 -12.72 -18.81 -25.42
C LYS A 44 -11.50 -18.10 -24.85
N ALA A 45 -10.38 -18.12 -25.58
CA ALA A 45 -9.16 -17.44 -25.16
C ALA A 45 -9.28 -15.91 -25.19
N ILE A 46 -10.00 -15.37 -26.17
CA ILE A 46 -10.32 -13.93 -26.28
C ILE A 46 -11.23 -13.49 -25.12
N GLU A 47 -12.27 -14.26 -24.82
CA GLU A 47 -13.19 -13.99 -23.72
C GLU A 47 -12.46 -14.01 -22.36
N GLU A 48 -11.59 -15.00 -22.17
CA GLU A 48 -10.78 -15.13 -20.97
C GLU A 48 -9.76 -13.98 -20.84
N ALA A 49 -9.14 -13.55 -21.95
CA ALA A 49 -8.28 -12.37 -21.98
C ALA A 49 -9.04 -11.07 -21.63
N ASP A 50 -10.25 -10.88 -22.16
CA ASP A 50 -11.10 -9.72 -21.85
C ASP A 50 -11.53 -9.70 -20.37
N TYR A 51 -11.87 -10.88 -19.83
CA TYR A 51 -12.21 -11.05 -18.42
C TYR A 51 -11.07 -10.64 -17.48
N TYR A 52 -9.85 -11.11 -17.76
CA TYR A 52 -8.69 -10.74 -16.95
C TYR A 52 -8.36 -9.25 -17.06
N LYS A 53 -8.48 -8.65 -18.26
CA LYS A 53 -8.26 -7.21 -18.46
C LYS A 53 -9.25 -6.36 -17.65
N LYS A 54 -10.54 -6.68 -17.70
CA LYS A 54 -11.58 -5.98 -16.90
C LYS A 54 -11.33 -6.10 -15.40
N ARG A 55 -10.94 -7.30 -14.93
CA ARG A 55 -10.57 -7.52 -13.52
C ARG A 55 -9.38 -6.66 -13.10
N GLU A 56 -8.35 -6.55 -13.94
CA GLU A 56 -7.20 -5.70 -13.65
C GLU A 56 -7.56 -4.21 -13.63
N GLU A 57 -8.43 -3.76 -14.53
CA GLU A 57 -8.96 -2.39 -14.55
C GLU A 57 -9.80 -2.09 -13.31
N GLU A 58 -10.66 -3.01 -12.87
CA GLU A 58 -11.42 -2.88 -11.62
C GLU A 58 -10.48 -2.80 -10.39
N ILE A 59 -9.43 -3.62 -10.36
CA ILE A 59 -8.44 -3.60 -9.28
C ILE A 59 -7.65 -2.29 -9.31
N LYS A 60 -7.27 -1.79 -10.48
CA LYS A 60 -6.60 -0.49 -10.64
C LYS A 60 -7.51 0.66 -10.19
N ALA A 61 -8.77 0.67 -10.62
CA ALA A 61 -9.77 1.66 -10.20
C ALA A 61 -9.98 1.64 -8.68
N LYS A 62 -10.05 0.44 -8.05
CA LYS A 62 -10.10 0.31 -6.59
C LYS A 62 -8.83 0.81 -5.90
N LYS A 63 -7.65 0.57 -6.48
CA LYS A 63 -6.38 1.09 -5.95
C LYS A 63 -6.24 2.60 -6.10
N GLU A 64 -6.74 3.18 -7.20
CA GLU A 64 -6.76 4.64 -7.40
C GLU A 64 -7.77 5.31 -6.47
N ALA A 65 -8.96 4.75 -6.31
CA ALA A 65 -9.95 5.20 -5.32
C ALA A 65 -9.41 5.09 -3.88
N ALA A 66 -8.69 4.01 -3.56
CA ALA A 66 -8.03 3.86 -2.25
C ALA A 66 -6.88 4.86 -2.04
N LYS A 67 -6.10 5.18 -3.09
CA LYS A 67 -5.09 6.23 -3.04
C LYS A 67 -5.72 7.60 -2.82
N GLN A 68 -6.80 7.94 -3.53
CA GLN A 68 -7.53 9.20 -3.33
C GLN A 68 -8.15 9.29 -1.92
N GLN A 69 -8.65 8.19 -1.35
CA GLN A 69 -9.09 8.16 0.05
C GLN A 69 -7.94 8.36 1.03
N GLN A 70 -6.74 7.86 0.75
CA GLN A 70 -5.55 8.14 1.56
C GLN A 70 -5.11 9.61 1.46
N THR A 71 -5.15 10.21 0.27
CA THR A 71 -4.83 11.64 0.10
C THR A 71 -5.88 12.53 0.79
N ALA A 72 -7.17 12.19 0.68
CA ALA A 72 -8.24 12.90 1.37
C ALA A 72 -8.20 12.71 2.91
N GLN A 73 -7.77 11.54 3.41
CA GLN A 73 -7.48 11.36 4.84
C GLN A 73 -6.23 12.10 5.30
N ALA A 74 -5.24 12.33 4.43
CA ALA A 74 -4.07 13.13 4.73
C ALA A 74 -4.43 14.63 4.80
N GLU A 75 -5.25 15.13 3.87
CA GLU A 75 -5.74 16.52 3.86
C GLU A 75 -6.76 16.80 4.99
N ALA A 76 -7.62 15.84 5.32
CA ALA A 76 -8.52 15.95 6.48
C ALA A 76 -7.79 15.84 7.84
N LYS A 77 -6.56 15.29 7.86
CA LYS A 77 -5.68 15.31 9.04
C LYS A 77 -4.89 16.61 9.18
N GLU A 78 -4.75 17.41 8.14
CA GLU A 78 -4.13 18.75 8.24
C GLU A 78 -5.10 19.82 8.75
N THR A 79 -6.42 19.60 8.66
CA THR A 79 -7.44 20.57 9.10
C THR A 79 -8.21 20.16 10.35
N ALA A 80 -8.01 18.95 10.87
CA ALA A 80 -8.44 18.61 12.23
C ALA A 80 -7.53 19.34 13.22
N PRO A 81 -8.06 19.98 14.28
CA PRO A 81 -7.21 20.58 15.30
C PRO A 81 -6.30 19.46 15.80
N GLN A 82 -4.98 19.63 15.64
CA GLN A 82 -4.00 18.76 16.26
C GLN A 82 -4.39 18.65 17.73
N SER A 83 -5.02 17.53 18.07
CA SER A 83 -5.10 17.04 19.43
C SER A 83 -3.66 16.89 19.85
N LYS A 84 -3.12 17.94 20.47
CA LYS A 84 -1.87 17.91 21.21
C LYS A 84 -2.11 16.99 22.40
N GLU A 85 -2.17 15.70 22.17
CA GLU A 85 -1.71 14.74 23.16
C GLU A 85 -0.23 15.05 23.34
N LYS A 86 0.04 15.99 24.24
CA LYS A 86 1.38 16.28 24.75
C LYS A 86 1.87 14.96 25.31
N SER A 87 2.75 14.28 24.57
CA SER A 87 3.37 13.01 24.94
C SER A 87 3.89 13.12 26.38
N THR A 88 3.09 12.65 27.32
CA THR A 88 3.35 12.78 28.77
C THR A 88 4.47 11.81 29.17
N PHE A 89 4.76 10.84 28.30
CA PHE A 89 5.81 9.85 28.48
C PHE A 89 7.20 10.48 28.67
N TRP A 90 7.57 11.44 27.81
CA TRP A 90 8.86 12.14 27.94
C TRP A 90 8.92 13.04 29.16
N PHE A 91 7.78 13.63 29.55
CA PHE A 91 7.68 14.43 30.77
C PHE A 91 7.93 13.57 32.02
N TRP A 92 7.37 12.36 32.09
CA TRP A 92 7.62 11.42 33.18
C TRP A 92 9.08 10.94 33.24
N ILE A 93 9.72 10.70 32.08
CA ILE A 93 11.13 10.33 32.02
C ILE A 93 12.03 11.43 32.62
N ILE A 94 11.76 12.70 32.28
CA ILE A 94 12.52 13.84 32.83
C ILE A 94 12.34 13.94 34.35
N ILE A 95 11.13 13.77 34.87
CA ILE A 95 10.86 13.82 36.32
C ILE A 95 11.62 12.72 37.07
N ILE A 96 11.59 11.47 36.57
CA ILE A 96 12.29 10.35 37.21
C ILE A 96 13.80 10.60 37.22
N PHE A 97 14.35 11.14 36.13
CA PHE A 97 15.77 11.47 36.05
C PHE A 97 16.15 12.55 37.08
N VAL A 98 15.39 13.64 37.18
CA VAL A 98 15.64 14.70 38.15
C VAL A 98 15.52 14.19 39.59
N ALA A 99 14.51 13.37 39.89
CA ALA A 99 14.36 12.77 41.21
C ALA A 99 15.52 11.83 41.57
N GLY A 100 16.00 11.04 40.61
CA GLY A 100 17.17 10.17 40.78
C GLY A 100 18.45 10.96 41.05
N VAL A 101 18.69 12.03 40.30
CA VAL A 101 19.85 12.93 40.52
C VAL A 101 19.76 13.62 41.88
N ALA A 102 18.57 14.11 42.27
CA ALA A 102 18.38 14.73 43.58
C ALA A 102 18.63 13.75 44.73
N LEU A 103 18.14 12.51 44.63
CA LEU A 103 18.42 11.45 45.61
C LEU A 103 19.91 11.09 45.65
N TYR A 104 20.57 11.00 44.49
CA TYR A 104 22.01 10.73 44.44
C TYR A 104 22.82 11.83 45.15
N LEU A 105 22.53 13.10 44.87
CA LEU A 105 23.20 14.24 45.51
C LEU A 105 22.91 14.34 47.02
N PHE A 106 21.74 13.86 47.45
CA PHE A 106 21.36 13.75 48.86
C PHE A 106 22.16 12.67 49.58
N PHE A 107 22.24 11.46 49.02
CA PHE A 107 23.00 10.34 49.60
C PHE A 107 24.52 10.52 49.52
N SER A 108 25.02 11.26 48.52
CA SER A 108 26.45 11.58 48.41
C SER A 108 26.91 12.68 49.39
N GLY A 109 26.01 13.20 50.24
CA GLY A 109 26.32 14.21 51.25
C GLY A 109 26.63 15.60 50.69
N ILE A 110 26.34 15.84 49.40
CA ILE A 110 26.61 17.11 48.71
C ILE A 110 25.49 18.12 49.01
N ILE A 111 24.26 17.64 49.19
CA ILE A 111 23.09 18.48 49.50
C ILE A 111 22.56 18.12 50.89
N SER A 112 22.66 19.05 51.83
CA SER A 112 22.09 18.90 53.17
C SER A 112 20.62 19.34 53.16
N PRO A 113 19.66 18.51 53.63
CA PRO A 113 18.22 18.82 53.60
C PRO A 113 17.86 20.14 54.31
N MET A 114 18.68 20.57 55.27
CA MET A 114 18.43 21.79 56.04
C MET A 114 18.59 23.08 55.21
N GLU A 115 19.40 23.10 54.14
CA GLU A 115 19.56 24.31 53.33
C GLU A 115 18.42 24.52 52.33
N LEU A 116 17.82 23.43 51.83
CA LEU A 116 16.69 23.51 50.89
C LEU A 116 15.41 24.04 51.54
N ILE A 117 15.14 23.67 52.80
CA ILE A 117 13.93 24.11 53.52
C ILE A 117 14.03 25.60 53.91
N LYS A 118 15.25 26.14 54.08
CA LYS A 118 15.47 27.52 54.52
C LYS A 118 15.20 28.56 53.43
N ASN A 119 15.33 28.18 52.15
CA ASN A 119 15.07 29.05 51.00
C ASN A 119 13.61 29.05 50.51
N PHE A 120 12.75 28.21 51.10
CA PHE A 120 11.31 28.13 50.78
C PHE A 120 10.41 28.72 51.87
N LYS A 121 10.99 29.41 52.87
CA LYS A 121 10.25 30.13 53.92
C LYS A 121 10.13 31.62 53.60
#